data_AF-A0A9Q1MBL8-F1
#
_entry.id   AF-A0A9Q1MBL8-F1
#
_cell.length_a   1.000
_cell.length_b   1.000
_cell.length_c   1.000
_cell.angle_alpha   90.00
_cell.angle_beta   90.00
_cell.angle_gamma   90.00
#
_symmetry.space_group_name_H-M   'P 1'
#
loop_
_entity.id
_entity.type
_entity.pdbx_description
1 polymer ?
#
loop_
_entity_poly.entity_id
_entity_poly.type
_entity_poly.pdbx_seq_one_letter_code
_entity_poly.pdbx_strand_id
1 'polypeptide(L)'
;MYSQMLCGLCQHNEVLRVGSFFASSFIRAIRFLEKHRSLLCNDIRTGTVNAHITDPSVREAVIKILKPDPELADFVEAECSKDSWQGIITRLWPNTMYVDVVVIGSMSQYIPTLDYYSNGLPLVSTMYSSSECPFGINLNPFCKPSEVSYTLIPTICYLDFSPIHRNNGVINSISMSKSLNEKEQNQLVDLVDVKIGQETIDTGWVMCFELQNIRTNAPQFNFVCRENVILSIDSDKTDEAELQNAVTNAVLQSDAI
;
A
#
# COMPACT_ATOMS: atom_id res chain seq x y z
N MET A 1 6.77 -15.38 1.53
CA MET A 1 7.59 -14.74 0.48
C MET A 1 8.18 -15.75 -0.50
N TYR A 2 9.15 -16.60 -0.10
CA TYR A 2 9.82 -17.53 -1.03
C TYR A 2 8.84 -18.43 -1.82
N SER A 3 7.98 -19.17 -1.12
CA SER A 3 7.00 -20.07 -1.74
C SER A 3 6.01 -19.34 -2.65
N GLN A 4 5.53 -18.16 -2.25
CA GLN A 4 4.64 -17.34 -3.07
C GLN A 4 5.32 -16.86 -4.36
N MET A 5 6.58 -16.42 -4.28
CA MET A 5 7.35 -16.03 -5.46
C MET A 5 7.56 -17.23 -6.39
N LEU A 6 7.93 -18.39 -5.83
CA LEU A 6 8.12 -19.62 -6.59
C LEU A 6 6.84 -20.03 -7.34
N CYS A 7 5.69 -20.06 -6.67
CA CYS A 7 4.40 -20.34 -7.32
C CYS A 7 4.06 -19.29 -8.39
N GLY A 8 4.30 -18.01 -8.11
CA GLY A 8 4.07 -16.92 -9.06
C GLY A 8 4.91 -17.03 -10.33
N LEU A 9 6.15 -17.52 -10.23
CA LEU A 9 7.00 -17.82 -11.38
C LEU A 9 6.53 -19.07 -12.13
N CYS A 10 6.15 -20.13 -11.43
CA CYS A 10 5.64 -21.37 -12.06
C CYS A 10 4.38 -21.12 -12.89
N GLN A 11 3.53 -20.18 -12.47
CA GLN A 11 2.27 -19.85 -13.14
C GLN A 11 2.36 -18.54 -13.94
N HIS A 12 3.57 -18.09 -14.30
CA HIS A 12 3.79 -16.73 -14.78
C HIS A 12 2.93 -16.32 -16.00
N ASN A 13 2.62 -17.27 -16.89
CA ASN A 13 1.78 -17.04 -18.07
C ASN A 13 0.29 -16.87 -17.73
N GLU A 14 -0.17 -17.35 -16.58
CA GLU A 14 -1.57 -17.24 -16.13
C GLU A 14 -1.84 -15.94 -15.38
N VAL A 15 -0.79 -15.19 -15.03
CA VAL A 15 -0.89 -13.97 -14.22
C VAL A 15 -1.40 -12.80 -15.05
N LEU A 16 -2.62 -12.36 -14.73
CA LEU A 16 -3.27 -11.20 -15.33
C LEU A 16 -3.11 -9.90 -14.51
N ARG A 17 -2.77 -10.03 -13.23
CA ARG A 17 -2.53 -8.91 -12.32
C ARG A 17 -1.51 -9.31 -11.27
N VAL A 18 -0.68 -8.37 -10.86
CA VAL A 18 0.29 -8.54 -9.77
C VAL A 18 0.02 -7.48 -8.71
N GLY A 19 0.50 -7.69 -7.48
CA GLY A 19 0.38 -6.66 -6.46
C GLY A 19 0.43 -7.19 -5.04
N SER A 20 0.15 -6.30 -4.11
CA SER A 20 -0.01 -6.57 -2.68
C SER A 20 -0.80 -5.42 -2.05
N PHE A 21 -1.19 -5.51 -0.79
CA PHE A 21 -1.91 -4.40 -0.14
C PHE A 21 -1.17 -3.06 -0.23
N PHE A 22 0.12 -3.01 0.15
CA PHE A 22 0.92 -1.78 0.10
C PHE A 22 1.99 -1.83 -1.00
N ALA A 23 2.28 -0.68 -1.61
CA ALA A 23 3.35 -0.55 -2.59
C ALA A 23 4.72 -1.02 -2.05
N SER A 24 5.05 -0.64 -0.81
CA SER A 24 6.24 -1.07 -0.05
C SER A 24 6.39 -2.60 -0.02
N SER A 25 5.31 -3.31 0.29
CA SER A 25 5.28 -4.77 0.40
C SER A 25 5.52 -5.45 -0.96
N PHE A 26 4.97 -4.89 -2.04
CA PHE A 26 5.19 -5.41 -3.38
C PHE A 26 6.62 -5.16 -3.86
N ILE A 27 7.18 -3.97 -3.62
CA ILE A 27 8.60 -3.66 -3.89
C ILE A 27 9.52 -4.62 -3.11
N ARG A 28 9.18 -4.95 -1.85
CA ARG A 28 9.92 -5.93 -1.06
C ARG A 28 9.90 -7.32 -1.70
N ALA A 29 8.81 -7.72 -2.34
CA ALA A 29 8.75 -8.97 -3.10
C ALA A 29 9.67 -8.96 -4.33
N ILE A 30 9.72 -7.84 -5.07
CA ILE A 30 10.64 -7.68 -6.22
C ILE A 30 12.10 -7.75 -5.76
N ARG A 31 12.46 -7.04 -4.68
CA ARG A 31 13.81 -7.13 -4.09
C ARG A 31 14.14 -8.52 -3.56
N PHE A 32 13.13 -9.25 -3.06
CA PHE A 32 13.31 -10.64 -2.65
C PHE A 32 13.68 -11.53 -3.85
N LEU A 33 13.00 -11.36 -4.98
CA LEU A 33 13.34 -12.06 -6.22
C LEU A 33 14.77 -11.74 -6.67
N GLU A 34 15.16 -10.46 -6.67
CA GLU A 34 16.52 -10.02 -7.01
C GLU A 34 17.60 -10.74 -6.19
N LYS A 35 17.39 -10.83 -4.88
CA LYS A 35 18.33 -11.47 -3.95
C LYS A 35 18.36 -12.99 -4.05
N HIS A 36 17.22 -13.63 -4.31
CA HIS A 36 17.06 -15.09 -4.20
C HIS A 36 16.85 -15.81 -5.55
N ARG A 37 17.02 -15.11 -6.68
CA ARG A 37 16.82 -15.63 -8.04
C ARG A 37 17.49 -16.98 -8.30
N SER A 38 18.75 -17.17 -7.89
CA SER A 38 19.49 -18.41 -8.15
C SER A 38 18.88 -19.62 -7.45
N LEU A 39 18.35 -19.45 -6.23
CA LEU A 39 17.68 -20.52 -5.50
C LEU A 39 16.33 -20.85 -6.14
N LEU A 40 15.56 -19.82 -6.50
CA LEU A 40 14.26 -19.98 -7.16
C LEU A 40 14.41 -20.70 -8.51
N CYS A 41 15.36 -20.28 -9.35
CA CYS A 41 15.65 -20.94 -10.62
C CYS A 41 16.08 -22.39 -10.43
N ASN A 42 16.90 -22.69 -9.41
CA ASN A 42 17.29 -24.08 -9.12
C ASN A 42 16.08 -24.94 -8.75
N ASP A 43 15.20 -24.46 -7.86
CA ASP A 43 14.01 -25.18 -7.45
C ASP A 43 13.05 -25.43 -8.62
N ILE A 44 12.88 -24.46 -9.53
CA ILE A 44 12.11 -24.62 -10.78
C ILE A 44 12.76 -25.68 -11.67
N ARG A 45 14.08 -25.62 -11.85
CA ARG A 45 14.83 -26.53 -12.73
C ARG A 45 14.77 -27.98 -12.25
N THR A 46 14.89 -28.22 -10.94
CA THR A 46 14.89 -29.57 -10.37
C THR A 46 13.49 -30.06 -9.99
N GLY A 47 12.51 -29.16 -9.89
CA GLY A 47 11.18 -29.45 -9.35
C GLY A 47 11.21 -29.82 -7.86
N THR A 48 12.24 -29.39 -7.12
CA THR A 48 12.37 -29.67 -5.69
C THR A 48 12.39 -28.38 -4.89
N VAL A 49 11.71 -28.38 -3.75
CA VAL A 49 11.67 -27.20 -2.87
C VAL A 49 12.93 -27.13 -2.02
N ASN A 50 13.55 -25.95 -1.96
CA ASN A 50 14.73 -25.67 -1.16
C ASN A 50 14.58 -26.13 0.30
N ALA A 51 15.65 -26.71 0.85
CA ALA A 51 15.67 -27.25 2.21
C ALA A 51 15.44 -26.19 3.31
N HIS A 52 15.67 -24.91 3.03
CA HIS A 52 15.35 -23.81 3.94
C HIS A 52 13.85 -23.65 4.20
N ILE A 53 12.98 -24.18 3.34
CA ILE A 53 11.54 -24.23 3.57
C ILE A 53 11.25 -25.46 4.44
N THR A 54 11.19 -25.25 5.75
CA THR A 54 11.02 -26.32 6.75
C THR A 54 9.55 -26.62 7.05
N ASP A 55 8.64 -25.68 6.81
CA ASP A 55 7.22 -25.83 7.08
C ASP A 55 6.59 -26.93 6.19
N PRO A 56 6.08 -28.04 6.77
CA PRO A 56 5.53 -29.15 5.99
C PRO A 56 4.32 -28.76 5.15
N SER A 57 3.42 -27.94 5.70
CA SER A 57 2.19 -27.52 5.01
C SER A 57 2.50 -26.66 3.79
N VAL A 58 3.50 -25.77 3.89
CA VAL A 58 3.96 -24.97 2.74
C VAL A 58 4.59 -25.87 1.67
N ARG A 59 5.41 -26.85 2.06
CA ARG A 59 6.04 -27.77 1.10
C ARG A 59 4.98 -28.59 0.35
N GLU A 60 4.00 -29.14 1.07
CA GLU A 60 2.90 -29.89 0.47
C GLU A 60 2.08 -29.04 -0.52
N ALA A 61 1.86 -27.76 -0.21
CA ALA A 61 1.16 -26.85 -1.12
C ALA A 61 1.97 -26.54 -2.38
N VAL A 62 3.26 -26.25 -2.24
CA VAL A 62 4.15 -25.89 -3.37
C VAL A 62 4.38 -27.07 -4.31
N ILE A 63 4.55 -28.29 -3.79
CA ILE A 63 4.79 -29.50 -4.60
C ILE A 63 3.63 -29.82 -5.56
N LYS A 64 2.41 -29.36 -5.26
CA LYS A 64 1.25 -29.51 -6.18
C LYS A 64 1.37 -28.67 -7.44
N ILE A 65 2.15 -27.59 -7.39
CA ILE A 65 2.33 -26.61 -8.47
C ILE A 65 3.69 -26.81 -9.14
N LEU A 66 4.74 -26.98 -8.34
CA LEU A 66 6.12 -27.08 -8.79
C LEU A 66 6.34 -28.38 -9.58
N LYS A 67 6.75 -28.24 -10.83
CA LYS A 67 7.19 -29.33 -11.72
C LYS A 67 8.58 -28.99 -12.24
N PRO A 68 9.45 -29.98 -12.52
CA PRO A 68 10.74 -29.72 -13.13
C PRO A 68 10.54 -29.02 -14.49
N ASP A 69 11.03 -27.80 -14.62
CA ASP A 69 10.92 -26.98 -15.84
C ASP A 69 12.23 -26.22 -16.09
N PRO A 70 13.21 -26.83 -16.77
CA PRO A 70 14.48 -26.18 -17.07
C PRO A 70 14.34 -24.95 -17.97
N GLU A 71 13.39 -24.96 -18.92
CA GLU A 71 13.18 -23.85 -19.85
C GLU A 71 12.69 -22.60 -19.11
N LEU A 72 11.73 -22.77 -18.19
CA LEU A 72 11.28 -21.68 -17.32
C LEU A 72 12.40 -21.16 -16.42
N ALA A 73 13.21 -22.06 -15.84
CA ALA A 73 14.32 -21.67 -14.99
C ALA A 73 15.35 -20.81 -15.75
N ASP A 74 15.72 -21.23 -16.96
CA ASP A 74 16.67 -20.51 -17.82
C ASP A 74 16.10 -19.16 -18.28
N PHE A 75 14.80 -19.10 -18.59
CA PHE A 75 14.10 -17.85 -18.90
C PHE A 75 14.14 -16.86 -17.73
N VAL A 76 13.75 -17.29 -16.53
CA VAL A 76 13.76 -16.42 -15.33
C VAL A 76 15.17 -15.96 -15.01
N GLU A 77 16.16 -16.85 -15.14
CA GLU A 77 17.58 -16.54 -14.92
C GLU A 77 18.11 -15.52 -15.93
N ALA A 78 17.76 -15.68 -17.21
CA ALA A 78 18.12 -14.73 -18.27
C ALA A 78 17.50 -13.34 -18.05
N GLU A 79 16.24 -13.27 -17.59
CA GLU A 79 15.58 -11.99 -17.33
C GLU A 79 16.10 -11.29 -16.07
N CYS A 80 16.44 -12.06 -15.04
CA CYS A 80 16.93 -11.54 -13.76
C CYS A 80 18.44 -11.24 -13.75
N SER A 81 19.21 -11.73 -14.73
CA SER A 81 20.66 -11.48 -14.86
C SER A 81 21.00 -10.19 -15.63
N LYS A 82 20.01 -9.55 -16.25
CA LYS A 82 20.18 -8.25 -16.91
C LYS A 82 20.55 -7.15 -15.91
N ASP A 83 21.38 -6.20 -16.35
CA ASP A 83 21.81 -5.06 -15.54
C ASP A 83 20.65 -4.15 -15.13
N SER A 84 19.62 -4.03 -15.99
CA SER A 84 18.43 -3.22 -15.72
C SER A 84 17.20 -4.07 -15.41
N TRP A 85 16.58 -3.73 -14.28
CA TRP A 85 15.31 -4.29 -13.82
C TRP A 85 14.10 -3.46 -14.25
N GLN A 86 14.30 -2.43 -15.07
CA GLN A 86 13.20 -1.62 -15.59
C GLN A 86 12.23 -2.50 -16.38
N GLY A 87 10.96 -2.58 -16.00
CA GLY A 87 9.98 -3.44 -16.66
C GLY A 87 10.10 -4.92 -16.36
N ILE A 88 10.84 -5.33 -15.33
CA ILE A 88 10.98 -6.74 -14.95
C ILE A 88 9.63 -7.45 -14.76
N ILE A 89 8.61 -6.73 -14.28
CA ILE A 89 7.27 -7.29 -14.06
C ILE A 89 6.67 -7.78 -15.37
N THR A 90 6.65 -6.95 -16.41
CA THR A 90 6.09 -7.30 -17.71
C THR A 90 6.97 -8.25 -18.50
N ARG A 91 8.26 -8.39 -18.15
CA ARG A 91 9.12 -9.43 -18.73
C ARG A 91 8.83 -10.80 -18.14
N LEU A 92 8.76 -10.91 -16.80
CA LEU A 92 8.51 -12.20 -16.14
C LEU A 92 7.04 -12.63 -16.24
N TRP A 93 6.11 -11.68 -16.07
CA TRP A 93 4.66 -11.88 -16.13
C TRP A 93 4.07 -11.09 -17.31
N PRO A 94 4.23 -11.57 -18.55
CA PRO A 94 3.92 -10.80 -19.76
C PRO A 94 2.45 -10.47 -19.95
N ASN A 95 1.54 -11.25 -19.36
CA ASN A 95 0.10 -11.04 -19.46
C ASN A 95 -0.47 -10.10 -18.38
N THR A 96 0.39 -9.50 -17.56
CA THR A 96 -0.02 -8.58 -16.50
C THR A 96 -0.66 -7.32 -17.08
N MET A 97 -1.91 -7.06 -16.72
CA MET A 97 -2.68 -5.90 -17.18
C MET A 97 -2.51 -4.67 -16.28
N TYR A 98 -2.31 -4.86 -14.99
CA TYR A 98 -2.17 -3.79 -14.00
C TYR A 98 -1.51 -4.27 -12.71
N VAL A 99 -1.06 -3.32 -11.88
CA VAL A 99 -0.50 -3.56 -10.55
C VAL A 99 -1.53 -3.14 -9.49
N ASP A 100 -2.04 -4.08 -8.72
CA ASP A 100 -3.06 -3.89 -7.67
C ASP A 100 -2.38 -3.57 -6.33
N VAL A 101 -2.28 -2.29 -6.00
CA VAL A 101 -1.53 -1.77 -4.84
C VAL A 101 -2.11 -0.46 -4.34
N VAL A 102 -2.08 -0.24 -3.02
CA VAL A 102 -2.31 1.09 -2.45
C VAL A 102 -1.10 1.99 -2.73
N VAL A 103 -1.34 3.08 -3.46
CA VAL A 103 -0.34 4.08 -3.89
C VAL A 103 -0.72 5.51 -3.50
N ILE A 104 -1.73 5.67 -2.63
CA ILE A 104 -2.15 6.95 -2.08
C ILE A 104 -1.48 7.25 -0.73
N GLY A 105 -1.58 8.50 -0.26
CA GLY A 105 -1.02 8.89 1.04
C GLY A 105 0.49 8.69 1.10
N SER A 106 0.99 8.10 2.21
CA SER A 106 2.41 7.80 2.38
C SER A 106 2.95 6.76 1.37
N MET A 107 2.09 6.03 0.67
CA MET A 107 2.51 5.07 -0.35
C MET A 107 2.80 5.73 -1.71
N SER A 108 2.38 6.99 -1.91
CA SER A 108 2.62 7.72 -3.17
C SER A 108 4.11 7.90 -3.49
N GLN A 109 4.97 7.93 -2.47
CA GLN A 109 6.43 7.97 -2.63
C GLN A 109 6.99 6.80 -3.43
N TYR A 110 6.28 5.66 -3.50
CA TYR A 110 6.70 4.46 -4.20
C TYR A 110 6.28 4.41 -5.67
N ILE A 111 5.44 5.35 -6.14
CA ILE A 111 4.95 5.38 -7.53
C ILE A 111 6.11 5.34 -8.54
N PRO A 112 7.16 6.19 -8.46
CA PRO A 112 8.24 6.16 -9.45
C PRO A 112 9.00 4.82 -9.47
N THR A 113 9.13 4.17 -8.32
CA THR A 113 9.80 2.85 -8.21
C THR A 113 8.94 1.75 -8.84
N LEU A 114 7.62 1.80 -8.62
CA LEU A 114 6.70 0.87 -9.26
C LEU A 114 6.66 1.07 -10.78
N ASP A 115 6.60 2.31 -11.26
CA ASP A 115 6.63 2.62 -12.69
C ASP A 115 7.90 2.10 -13.36
N TYR A 116 9.06 2.22 -12.68
CA TYR A 116 10.32 1.65 -13.12
C TYR A 116 10.21 0.13 -13.30
N TYR A 117 9.76 -0.62 -12.29
CA TYR A 117 9.67 -2.08 -12.38
C TYR A 117 8.54 -2.58 -13.29
N SER A 118 7.46 -1.81 -13.44
CA SER A 118 6.26 -2.19 -14.18
C SER A 118 6.28 -1.79 -15.64
N ASN A 119 7.20 -0.89 -16.03
CA ASN A 119 7.20 -0.23 -17.34
C ASN A 119 5.92 0.59 -17.60
N GLY A 120 5.43 1.26 -16.55
CA GLY A 120 4.24 2.13 -16.63
C GLY A 120 2.91 1.38 -16.73
N LEU A 121 2.81 0.16 -16.19
CA LEU A 121 1.50 -0.49 -16.03
C LEU A 121 0.58 0.35 -15.12
N PRO A 122 -0.74 0.35 -15.36
CA PRO A 122 -1.69 1.03 -14.49
C PRO A 122 -1.54 0.59 -13.02
N LEU A 123 -1.39 1.55 -12.12
CA LEU A 123 -1.37 1.31 -10.67
C LEU A 123 -2.80 1.48 -10.14
N VAL A 124 -3.41 0.38 -9.73
CA VAL A 124 -4.82 0.33 -9.34
C VAL A 124 -4.91 0.23 -7.82
N SER A 125 -5.55 1.21 -7.20
CA SER A 125 -5.94 1.13 -5.79
C SER A 125 -7.44 0.90 -5.68
N THR A 126 -7.80 -0.31 -5.26
CA THR A 126 -9.18 -0.83 -5.31
C THR A 126 -10.02 -0.47 -4.10
N MET A 127 -9.46 -0.60 -2.90
CA MET A 127 -10.20 -0.52 -1.65
C MET A 127 -9.51 0.41 -0.66
N TYR A 128 -10.32 1.07 0.15
CA TYR A 128 -9.90 1.80 1.33
C TYR A 128 -10.46 1.15 2.59
N SER A 129 -9.59 0.74 3.50
CA SER A 129 -9.92 0.00 4.71
C SER A 129 -8.92 0.29 5.82
N SER A 130 -9.36 0.16 7.07
CA SER A 130 -8.50 0.05 8.24
C SER A 130 -8.68 -1.31 8.93
N SER A 131 -8.01 -1.49 10.07
CA SER A 131 -8.18 -2.67 10.93
C SER A 131 -9.56 -2.70 11.59
N GLU A 132 -10.19 -1.55 11.75
CA GLU A 132 -11.44 -1.38 12.47
C GLU A 132 -12.65 -1.36 11.54
N CYS A 133 -12.48 -0.90 10.30
CA CYS A 133 -13.58 -0.85 9.34
C CYS A 133 -13.11 -0.86 7.87
N PRO A 134 -13.75 -1.63 6.97
CA PRO A 134 -13.65 -1.40 5.54
C PRO A 134 -14.53 -0.21 5.14
N PHE A 135 -13.94 0.85 4.61
CA PHE A 135 -14.67 2.11 4.40
C PHE A 135 -15.31 2.20 3.02
N GLY A 136 -14.55 1.88 1.96
CA GLY A 136 -14.98 2.23 0.61
C GLY A 136 -14.15 1.62 -0.50
N ILE A 137 -14.60 1.85 -1.73
CA ILE A 137 -13.99 1.32 -2.95
C ILE A 137 -13.79 2.42 -3.99
N ASN A 138 -12.77 2.26 -4.83
CA ASN A 138 -12.55 3.13 -5.97
C ASN A 138 -13.46 2.69 -7.14
N LEU A 139 -14.44 3.52 -7.49
CA LEU A 139 -15.36 3.24 -8.61
C LEU A 139 -14.78 3.56 -10.00
N ASN A 140 -13.56 4.11 -10.06
CA ASN A 140 -12.80 4.32 -11.28
C ASN A 140 -11.36 3.79 -11.10
N PRO A 141 -11.17 2.45 -11.05
CA PRO A 141 -9.90 1.84 -10.64
C PRO A 141 -8.70 2.17 -11.53
N PHE A 142 -8.94 2.53 -12.81
CA PHE A 142 -7.91 2.86 -13.79
C PHE A 142 -7.62 4.37 -13.92
N CYS A 143 -8.10 5.20 -12.98
CA CYS A 143 -7.68 6.60 -12.90
C CYS A 143 -6.18 6.72 -12.60
N LYS A 144 -5.62 7.93 -12.78
CA LYS A 144 -4.24 8.18 -12.38
C LYS A 144 -4.11 8.07 -10.86
N PRO A 145 -2.96 7.66 -10.32
CA PRO A 145 -2.74 7.59 -8.86
C PRO A 145 -3.05 8.90 -8.12
N SER A 146 -2.85 10.06 -8.75
CA SER A 146 -3.15 11.39 -8.20
C SER A 146 -4.65 11.75 -8.19
N GLU A 147 -5.48 10.99 -8.90
CA GLU A 147 -6.92 11.24 -9.11
C GLU A 147 -7.77 10.17 -8.40
N VAL A 148 -7.16 9.35 -7.54
CA VAL A 148 -7.84 8.25 -6.84
C VAL A 148 -8.79 8.82 -5.79
N SER A 149 -10.09 8.53 -5.98
CA SER A 149 -11.14 8.80 -5.00
C SER A 149 -11.85 7.51 -4.58
N TYR A 150 -12.14 7.37 -3.29
CA TYR A 150 -12.88 6.23 -2.75
C TYR A 150 -14.31 6.64 -2.44
N THR A 151 -15.26 5.85 -2.94
CA THR A 151 -16.67 5.95 -2.57
C THR A 151 -16.89 5.15 -1.29
N LEU A 152 -17.33 5.84 -0.23
CA LEU A 152 -17.70 5.20 1.02
C LEU A 152 -18.96 4.37 0.81
N ILE A 153 -19.02 3.19 1.44
CA ILE A 153 -20.17 2.29 1.35
C ILE A 153 -21.06 2.55 2.58
N PRO A 154 -22.22 3.21 2.44
CA PRO A 154 -23.00 3.69 3.58
C PRO A 154 -23.53 2.59 4.51
N THR A 155 -23.56 1.35 4.06
CA THR A 155 -24.05 0.20 4.85
C THR A 155 -22.99 -0.41 5.76
N ILE A 156 -21.72 0.00 5.68
CA ILE A 156 -20.64 -0.64 6.44
C ILE A 156 -20.46 -0.02 7.82
N CYS A 157 -20.46 1.31 7.90
CA CYS A 157 -20.34 2.03 9.15
C CYS A 157 -21.03 3.39 9.08
N TYR A 158 -21.41 3.88 10.25
CA TYR A 158 -21.83 5.26 10.43
C TYR A 158 -20.57 6.13 10.62
N LEU A 159 -20.46 7.22 9.86
CA LEU A 159 -19.27 8.08 9.81
C LEU A 159 -19.68 9.53 10.02
N ASP A 160 -19.09 10.18 11.04
CA ASP A 160 -19.27 11.60 11.33
C ASP A 160 -18.00 12.38 10.92
N PHE A 161 -18.19 13.50 10.22
CA PHE A 161 -17.10 14.31 9.69
C PHE A 161 -16.97 15.63 10.44
N SER A 162 -15.74 16.02 10.78
CA SER A 162 -15.43 17.35 11.33
C SER A 162 -14.70 18.20 10.30
N PRO A 163 -15.19 19.41 9.95
CA PRO A 163 -14.52 20.32 9.03
C PRO A 163 -13.12 20.73 9.50
N ILE A 164 -12.12 20.68 8.61
CA ILE A 164 -10.82 21.31 8.87
C ILE A 164 -10.87 22.77 8.38
N HIS A 165 -10.81 23.72 9.31
CA HIS A 165 -10.64 25.14 8.98
C HIS A 165 -9.16 25.52 8.99
N ARG A 166 -8.50 25.48 7.82
CA ARG A 166 -7.14 26.04 7.67
C ARG A 166 -7.22 27.57 7.63
N ASN A 167 -6.91 28.24 8.73
CA ASN A 167 -6.70 29.69 8.72
C ASN A 167 -5.31 29.99 8.12
N ASN A 168 -5.24 30.92 7.16
CA ASN A 168 -4.05 31.31 6.39
C ASN A 168 -2.94 32.04 7.19
N GLY A 169 -2.78 31.74 8.48
CA GLY A 169 -1.77 32.38 9.31
C GLY A 169 -1.41 31.50 10.50
N VAL A 170 -0.18 31.02 10.48
CA VAL A 170 0.47 30.20 11.52
C VAL A 170 -0.04 28.76 11.57
N ILE A 171 0.88 27.84 11.29
CA ILE A 171 0.78 26.41 11.61
C ILE A 171 0.82 26.32 13.14
N ASN A 172 -0.28 26.69 13.80
CA ASN A 172 -0.50 26.22 15.15
C ASN A 172 -0.85 24.75 15.00
N SER A 173 0.09 23.90 15.42
CA SER A 173 -0.09 22.49 15.74
C SER A 173 -1.57 22.14 15.84
N ILE A 174 -2.05 21.30 14.92
CA ILE A 174 -3.39 20.72 14.98
C ILE A 174 -3.51 20.16 16.40
N SER A 175 -4.37 20.80 17.20
CA SER A 175 -4.29 20.68 18.65
C SER A 175 -4.65 19.26 19.02
N MET A 176 -3.70 18.58 19.67
CA MET A 176 -3.84 17.33 20.40
C MET A 176 -5.27 17.11 20.90
N SER A 177 -5.78 15.90 20.64
CA SER A 177 -6.82 15.20 21.37
C SER A 177 -7.07 15.76 22.78
N LYS A 178 -7.94 16.75 22.86
CA LYS A 178 -8.71 17.06 24.06
C LYS A 178 -10.14 16.83 23.64
N SER A 179 -10.87 16.10 24.47
CA SER A 179 -12.32 15.92 24.40
C SER A 179 -12.97 17.10 23.68
N LEU A 180 -13.54 16.84 22.49
CA LEU A 180 -14.19 17.87 21.67
C LEU A 180 -15.01 18.78 22.58
N ASN A 181 -14.72 20.09 22.57
CA ASN A 181 -15.53 21.03 23.33
C ASN A 181 -16.98 20.96 22.80
N GLU A 182 -18.00 21.26 23.62
CA GLU A 182 -19.42 21.27 23.18
C GLU A 182 -19.66 22.12 21.91
N LYS A 183 -18.80 23.11 21.64
CA LYS A 183 -18.83 23.90 20.40
C LYS A 183 -18.31 23.20 19.16
N GLU A 184 -17.34 22.28 19.30
CA GLU A 184 -16.78 21.48 18.20
C GLU A 184 -17.67 20.25 17.91
N GLN A 185 -18.32 19.69 18.94
CA GLN A 185 -19.38 18.69 18.75
C GLN A 185 -20.57 19.25 17.95
N ASN A 186 -20.90 20.54 18.14
CA ASN A 186 -21.94 21.23 17.36
C ASN A 186 -21.51 21.56 15.91
N GLN A 187 -20.26 21.27 15.51
CA GLN A 187 -19.74 21.45 14.14
C GLN A 187 -19.53 20.12 13.40
N LEU A 188 -19.84 19.00 14.03
CA LEU A 188 -19.88 17.71 13.35
C LEU A 188 -20.95 17.77 12.27
N VAL A 189 -20.56 17.46 11.05
CA VAL A 189 -21.45 17.36 9.90
C VAL A 189 -21.61 15.90 9.56
N ASP A 190 -22.86 15.50 9.36
CA ASP A 190 -23.18 14.22 8.73
C ASP A 190 -22.55 14.20 7.33
N LEU A 191 -22.30 13.02 6.81
CA LEU A 191 -21.85 12.76 5.46
C LEU A 191 -22.64 13.57 4.40
N VAL A 192 -23.92 13.82 4.68
CA VAL A 192 -24.87 14.56 3.82
C VAL A 192 -24.58 16.07 3.77
N ASP A 193 -23.92 16.63 4.77
CA ASP A 193 -23.68 18.07 4.92
C ASP A 193 -22.26 18.53 4.51
N VAL A 194 -21.41 17.58 4.08
CA VAL A 194 -20.05 17.89 3.60
C VAL A 194 -20.11 18.55 2.22
N LYS A 195 -19.43 19.69 2.06
CA LYS A 195 -19.36 20.43 0.77
C LYS A 195 -18.20 19.94 -0.09
N ILE A 196 -18.38 19.95 -1.41
CA ILE A 196 -17.32 19.59 -2.37
C ILE A 196 -16.11 20.52 -2.18
N GLY A 197 -14.91 19.96 -2.16
CA GLY A 197 -13.64 20.66 -1.92
C GLY A 197 -13.36 20.99 -0.45
N GLN A 198 -14.19 20.52 0.48
CA GLN A 198 -13.98 20.70 1.91
C GLN A 198 -13.12 19.56 2.46
N GLU A 199 -12.01 19.90 3.13
CA GLU A 199 -11.26 18.94 3.92
C GLU A 199 -11.98 18.65 5.23
N THR A 200 -12.12 17.38 5.56
CA THR A 200 -12.78 16.88 6.77
C THR A 200 -11.93 15.83 7.46
N ILE A 201 -11.90 15.86 8.79
CA ILE A 201 -11.35 14.79 9.62
C ILE A 201 -12.49 13.88 10.03
N ASP A 202 -12.27 12.59 9.85
CA ASP A 202 -13.08 11.59 10.52
C ASP A 202 -12.73 11.57 12.01
N THR A 203 -13.68 12.02 12.84
CA THR A 203 -13.48 12.23 14.28
C THR A 203 -13.19 10.96 15.06
N GLY A 204 -13.56 9.79 14.53
CA GLY A 204 -13.23 8.50 15.14
C GLY A 204 -11.80 8.05 14.82
N TRP A 205 -11.24 8.49 13.70
CA TRP A 205 -10.15 7.77 13.05
C TRP A 205 -8.96 8.64 12.61
N VAL A 206 -9.05 9.97 12.76
CA VAL A 206 -7.91 10.90 12.58
C VAL A 206 -7.39 10.84 11.12
N MET A 207 -8.32 10.65 10.19
CA MET A 207 -8.05 10.55 8.75
C MET A 207 -8.59 11.78 8.05
N CYS A 208 -7.74 12.44 7.27
CA CYS A 208 -8.08 13.63 6.51
C CYS A 208 -8.55 13.24 5.11
N PHE A 209 -9.77 13.63 4.78
CA PHE A 209 -10.38 13.40 3.49
C PHE A 209 -10.79 14.72 2.84
N GLU A 210 -10.76 14.75 1.52
CA GLU A 210 -11.33 15.85 0.74
C GLU A 210 -12.49 15.32 -0.10
N LEU A 211 -13.69 15.89 0.06
CA LEU A 211 -14.85 15.49 -0.74
C LEU A 211 -14.65 15.97 -2.19
N GLN A 212 -14.52 15.02 -3.12
CA GLN A 212 -14.34 15.33 -4.53
C GLN A 212 -15.65 15.41 -5.30
N ASN A 213 -16.54 14.45 -5.05
CA ASN A 213 -17.76 14.31 -5.84
C ASN A 213 -18.82 13.53 -5.05
N ILE A 214 -20.06 13.62 -5.48
CA ILE A 214 -21.16 12.78 -4.97
C ILE A 214 -21.69 11.98 -6.15
N ARG A 215 -21.46 10.67 -6.14
CA ARG A 215 -21.90 9.76 -7.20
C ARG A 215 -23.07 8.93 -6.70
N THR A 216 -24.24 9.06 -7.32
CA THR A 216 -25.45 8.29 -6.94
C THR A 216 -25.76 8.39 -5.45
N ASN A 217 -25.70 9.61 -4.90
CA ASN A 217 -25.90 9.93 -3.47
C ASN A 217 -24.86 9.35 -2.50
N ALA A 218 -23.79 8.72 -3.00
CA ALA A 218 -22.65 8.30 -2.19
C ALA A 218 -21.44 9.22 -2.46
N PRO A 219 -20.89 9.87 -1.43
CA PRO A 219 -19.73 10.74 -1.59
C PRO A 219 -18.46 9.96 -1.94
N GLN A 220 -17.59 10.63 -2.69
CA GLN A 220 -16.28 10.15 -3.08
C GLN A 220 -15.21 11.05 -2.47
N PHE A 221 -14.27 10.46 -1.76
CA PHE A 221 -13.23 11.18 -1.04
C PHE A 221 -11.84 10.88 -1.60
N ASN A 222 -11.02 11.92 -1.71
CA ASN A 222 -9.58 11.75 -1.82
C ASN A 222 -8.98 11.61 -0.42
N PHE A 223 -8.09 10.64 -0.27
CA PHE A 223 -7.29 10.52 0.94
C PHE A 223 -6.20 11.60 0.93
N VAL A 224 -6.16 12.45 1.94
CA VAL A 224 -5.14 13.50 2.07
C VAL A 224 -3.98 12.99 2.92
N CYS A 225 -4.26 12.68 4.19
CA CYS A 225 -3.26 12.17 5.13
C CYS A 225 -3.92 11.47 6.31
N ARG A 226 -3.11 10.77 7.11
CA ARG A 226 -3.46 10.41 8.48
C ARG A 226 -2.79 11.46 9.37
N GLU A 227 -3.56 12.07 10.25
CA GLU A 227 -3.05 13.12 11.12
C GLU A 227 -2.03 12.54 12.12
N ASN A 228 -1.09 13.37 12.56
CA ASN A 228 0.03 13.05 13.45
C ASN A 228 1.04 12.02 12.90
N VAL A 229 1.13 11.82 11.59
CA VAL A 229 2.16 10.95 10.99
C VAL A 229 3.25 11.79 10.33
N ILE A 230 4.49 11.66 10.82
CA ILE A 230 5.67 12.30 10.23
C ILE A 230 6.47 11.33 9.36
N LEU A 231 6.75 10.12 9.87
CA LEU A 231 7.53 9.11 9.15
C LEU A 231 6.69 7.85 8.91
N SER A 232 6.85 7.26 7.72
CA SER A 232 6.21 5.99 7.36
C SER A 232 6.90 5.30 6.17
N ILE A 233 7.27 4.03 6.34
CA ILE A 233 7.87 3.20 5.28
C ILE A 233 6.89 2.11 4.78
N ASP A 234 6.29 1.35 5.68
CA ASP A 234 5.31 0.30 5.38
C ASP A 234 4.00 0.62 6.14
N SER A 235 3.63 -0.20 7.11
CA SER A 235 2.50 0.07 8.01
C SER A 235 2.88 0.91 9.22
N ASP A 236 4.17 1.14 9.48
CA ASP A 236 4.67 1.99 10.56
C ASP A 236 4.19 3.43 10.40
N LYS A 237 3.84 4.07 11.52
CA LYS A 237 3.43 5.46 11.63
C LYS A 237 4.14 6.03 12.85
N THR A 238 5.07 6.95 12.64
CA THR A 238 5.80 7.62 13.72
C THR A 238 5.36 9.07 13.81
N ASP A 239 4.98 9.51 15.01
CA ASP A 239 4.56 10.88 15.30
C ASP A 239 5.74 11.78 15.75
N GLU A 240 5.47 13.07 15.94
CA GLU A 240 6.47 14.07 16.37
C GLU A 240 7.01 13.78 17.77
N ALA A 241 6.14 13.39 18.70
CA ALA A 241 6.51 13.15 20.08
C ALA A 241 7.41 11.91 20.19
N GLU A 242 7.08 10.85 19.47
CA GLU A 242 7.89 9.65 19.34
C GLU A 242 9.26 9.96 18.76
N LEU A 243 9.32 10.75 17.68
CA LEU A 243 10.59 11.14 17.05
C LEU A 243 11.43 12.01 18.00
N GLN A 244 10.84 13.00 18.65
CA GLN A 244 11.52 13.86 19.62
C GLN A 244 12.06 13.06 20.81
N ASN A 245 11.28 12.10 21.33
CA ASN A 245 11.69 11.22 22.41
C ASN A 245 12.84 10.30 21.98
N ALA A 246 12.79 9.76 20.75
CA ALA A 246 13.87 8.94 20.20
C ALA A 246 15.19 9.72 20.10
N VAL A 247 15.15 10.96 19.59
CA VAL A 247 16.32 11.85 19.51
C VAL A 247 16.84 12.19 20.91
N THR A 248 15.96 12.54 21.85
CA THR A 248 16.34 12.89 23.22
C THR A 248 17.04 11.73 23.92
N ASN A 249 16.52 10.51 23.78
CA ASN A 249 17.14 9.31 24.35
C ASN A 249 18.50 9.00 23.72
N ALA A 250 18.65 9.21 22.41
CA ALA A 250 19.92 9.01 21.71
C ALA A 250 21.01 9.96 22.24
N VAL A 251 20.66 11.23 22.49
CA VAL A 251 21.58 12.22 23.08
C VAL A 251 21.98 11.83 24.51
N LEU A 252 21.02 11.40 25.33
CA LEU A 252 21.31 10.95 26.70
C LEU A 252 22.23 9.72 26.74
N GLN A 253 22.14 8.84 25.74
CA GLN A 253 23.05 7.69 25.60
C GLN A 253 24.43 8.09 25.09
N SER A 254 24.54 9.10 24.23
CA SER A 254 25.85 9.58 23.77
C SER A 254 26.63 10.34 24.85
N ASP A 255 25.93 11.02 25.77
CA ASP A 255 26.56 11.72 26.91
C ASP A 255 26.97 10.77 28.05
N ALA A 256 26.57 9.50 27.98
CA ALA A 256 26.90 8.46 28.97
C ALA A 256 28.14 7.61 28.59
N ILE A 257 28.74 7.87 27.42
CA ILE A 257 29.95 7.20 26.89
C ILE A 257 31.14 8.17 26.96
#